data_AF-A0A2P8G1Y5-F1
#
_entry.id   AF-A0A2P8G1Y5-F1
#
_cell.length_a   1.000
_cell.length_b   1.000
_cell.length_c   1.000
_cell.angle_alpha   90.00
_cell.angle_beta   90.00
_cell.angle_gamma   90.00
#
_symmetry.space_group_name_H-M   'P 1'
#
loop_
_entity.id
_entity.type
_entity.pdbx_description
1 polymer ?
#
loop_
_entity_poly.entity_id
_entity_poly.type
_entity_poly.pdbx_seq_one_letter_code
_entity_poly.pdbx_strand_id
1 'polypeptide(L)'
;MSLPERSPYIRVLSSANSLDIILKNTHFPDGLLSEASQVQCRVEWTDRIPVLVFQFKSTFYDFSEPLLPAELRNSERGWLDQQPIQLRLLLADNVITDRVTERAFLLAKNESDEIRKVFELSKAKTMPSGM
;
A
#
# COMPACT_ATOMS: atom_id res chain seq x y z
N MET A 1 0.89 -20.63 -2.93
CA MET A 1 1.82 -20.07 -1.93
C MET A 1 0.99 -19.25 -0.97
N SER A 2 1.26 -19.32 0.34
CA SER A 2 0.58 -18.48 1.33
C SER A 2 1.15 -17.06 1.25
N LEU A 3 0.28 -16.05 1.32
CA LEU A 3 0.71 -14.66 1.45
C LEU A 3 1.44 -14.45 2.79
N PRO A 4 2.43 -13.54 2.85
CA PRO A 4 2.96 -13.07 4.13
C PRO A 4 1.84 -12.47 4.99
N GLU A 5 2.00 -12.49 6.31
CA GLU A 5 1.01 -11.92 7.22
C GLU A 5 0.98 -10.38 7.12
N ARG A 6 -0.15 -9.79 7.52
CA ARG A 6 -0.26 -8.32 7.68
C ARG A 6 0.55 -7.89 8.90
N SER A 7 1.40 -6.89 8.74
CA SER A 7 2.22 -6.41 9.85
C SER A 7 1.50 -5.34 10.68
N PRO A 8 1.45 -5.46 12.03
CA PRO A 8 0.83 -4.47 12.91
C PRO A 8 1.66 -3.17 13.04
N TYR A 9 2.87 -3.17 12.47
CA TYR A 9 3.81 -2.06 12.51
C TYR A 9 3.75 -1.18 11.26
N ILE A 10 2.70 -1.37 10.46
CA ILE A 10 2.49 -0.68 9.19
C ILE A 10 1.29 0.23 9.30
N ARG A 11 1.41 1.41 8.71
CA ARG A 11 0.31 2.35 8.53
C ARG A 11 0.19 2.70 7.06
N VAL A 12 -1.02 2.58 6.53
CA VAL A 12 -1.34 3.04 5.18
C VAL A 12 -1.93 4.43 5.27
N LEU A 13 -1.35 5.36 4.52
CA LEU A 13 -1.88 6.70 4.31
C LEU A 13 -2.08 6.92 2.82
N SER A 14 -3.17 7.55 2.44
CA SER A 14 -3.33 7.99 1.06
C SER A 14 -3.15 9.48 0.95
N SER A 15 -2.54 9.89 -0.16
CA SER A 15 -2.32 11.28 -0.53
C SER A 15 -2.93 11.56 -1.91
N ALA A 16 -2.89 12.83 -2.33
CA ALA A 16 -3.27 13.24 -3.67
C ALA A 16 -2.50 12.51 -4.80
N ASN A 17 -1.28 12.04 -4.55
CA ASN A 17 -0.40 11.52 -5.62
C ASN A 17 0.09 10.08 -5.39
N SER A 18 -0.07 9.54 -4.18
CA SER A 18 0.49 8.22 -3.87
C SER A 18 -0.18 7.56 -2.68
N LEU A 19 -0.07 6.24 -2.62
CA LEU A 19 -0.38 5.46 -1.42
C LEU A 19 0.90 5.22 -0.63
N ASP A 20 0.96 5.82 0.55
CA ASP A 20 2.09 5.77 1.46
C ASP A 20 1.94 4.59 2.43
N ILE A 21 2.91 3.70 2.39
CA ILE A 21 3.05 2.55 3.28
C ILE A 21 4.17 2.87 4.26
N ILE A 22 3.81 3.19 5.49
CA ILE A 22 4.75 3.65 6.52
C ILE A 22 5.12 2.49 7.44
N LEU A 23 6.40 2.15 7.45
CA LEU A 23 7.05 1.23 8.38
C LEU A 23 7.49 2.01 9.62
N LYS A 24 6.99 1.63 10.80
CA LYS A 24 7.39 2.25 12.08
C LYS A 24 8.84 1.93 12.41
N ASN A 25 9.72 2.93 12.45
CA ASN A 25 11.16 2.70 12.59
C ASN A 25 11.54 1.88 13.84
N THR A 26 10.76 1.95 14.92
CA THR A 26 10.97 1.12 16.13
C THR A 26 10.98 -0.39 15.89
N HIS A 27 10.52 -0.89 14.74
CA HIS A 27 10.41 -2.33 14.44
C HIS A 27 11.20 -2.78 13.21
N PHE A 28 11.83 -1.85 12.48
CA PHE A 28 12.54 -2.15 11.24
C PHE A 28 13.94 -1.55 11.29
N PRO A 29 14.96 -2.24 10.78
CA PRO A 29 16.33 -1.74 10.84
C PRO A 29 16.52 -0.52 9.93
N ASP A 30 17.34 0.42 10.38
CA ASP A 30 17.83 1.51 9.54
C ASP A 30 18.49 0.93 8.27
N GLY A 31 18.19 1.51 7.11
CA GLY A 31 18.72 1.04 5.82
C GLY A 31 17.94 -0.13 5.18
N LEU A 32 16.86 -0.61 5.80
CA LEU A 32 15.99 -1.64 5.20
C LEU A 32 15.51 -1.26 3.79
N LEU A 33 15.31 0.03 3.53
CA LEU A 33 14.84 0.55 2.25
C LEU A 33 15.95 1.05 1.32
N SER A 34 17.22 0.90 1.70
CA SER A 34 18.35 1.28 0.84
C SER A 34 18.32 0.53 -0.50
N GLU A 35 18.95 1.10 -1.54
CA GLU A 35 18.98 0.49 -2.88
C GLU A 35 19.51 -0.96 -2.83
N ALA A 36 20.52 -1.22 -2.00
CA ALA A 36 21.14 -2.53 -1.79
C ALA A 36 20.21 -3.59 -1.19
N SER A 37 19.12 -3.19 -0.54
CA SER A 37 18.19 -4.10 0.16
C SER A 37 17.22 -4.83 -0.77
N GLN A 38 17.15 -4.45 -2.05
CA GLN A 38 16.34 -5.09 -3.10
C GLN A 38 14.89 -5.39 -2.68
N VAL A 39 14.17 -4.37 -2.24
CA VAL A 39 12.74 -4.50 -1.91
C VAL A 39 11.92 -4.61 -3.20
N GLN A 40 11.01 -5.58 -3.25
CA GLN A 40 10.05 -5.79 -4.32
C GLN A 40 8.64 -5.52 -3.83
N CYS A 41 7.80 -4.98 -4.70
CA CYS A 41 6.38 -4.82 -4.47
C CYS A 41 5.64 -5.46 -5.64
N ARG A 42 4.63 -6.27 -5.35
CA ARG A 42 3.69 -6.80 -6.35
C ARG A 42 2.27 -6.77 -5.83
N VAL A 43 1.31 -6.92 -6.73
CA VAL A 43 -0.11 -7.08 -6.38
C VAL A 43 -0.48 -8.55 -6.49
N GLU A 44 -1.09 -9.10 -5.44
CA GLU A 44 -1.76 -10.39 -5.47
C GLU A 44 -3.26 -10.21 -5.18
N TRP A 45 -4.08 -11.17 -5.59
CA TRP A 45 -5.53 -11.09 -5.47
C TRP A 45 -6.05 -12.21 -4.56
N THR A 46 -6.76 -11.84 -3.50
CA THR A 46 -7.43 -12.81 -2.59
C THR A 46 -8.90 -12.45 -2.48
N ASP A 47 -9.80 -13.35 -2.86
CA ASP A 47 -11.25 -13.14 -2.79
C ASP A 47 -11.71 -11.79 -3.42
N ARG A 48 -11.09 -11.41 -4.55
CA ARG A 48 -11.31 -10.13 -5.28
C ARG A 48 -10.86 -8.87 -4.53
N ILE A 49 -10.09 -9.03 -3.46
CA ILE A 49 -9.42 -7.94 -2.76
C ILE A 49 -8.00 -7.85 -3.30
N PRO A 50 -7.56 -6.68 -3.80
CA PRO A 50 -6.16 -6.48 -4.15
C PRO A 50 -5.32 -6.40 -2.88
N VAL A 51 -4.21 -7.14 -2.86
CA VAL A 51 -3.28 -7.23 -1.74
C VAL A 51 -1.90 -6.82 -2.24
N LEU A 52 -1.32 -5.79 -1.62
CA LEU A 52 0.08 -5.44 -1.86
C LEU A 52 0.96 -6.43 -1.12
N VAL A 53 1.95 -7.00 -1.80
CA VAL A 53 2.93 -7.90 -1.20
C VAL A 53 4.30 -7.26 -1.32
N PHE A 54 4.90 -6.97 -0.17
CA PHE A 54 6.25 -6.43 -0.09
C PHE A 54 7.20 -7.54 0.32
N GLN A 55 8.23 -7.75 -0.50
CA GLN A 55 9.25 -8.74 -0.26
C GLN A 55 10.61 -8.08 -0.13
N PHE A 56 11.33 -8.47 0.91
CA PHE A 56 12.65 -8.00 1.23
C PHE A 56 13.65 -9.13 1.01
N LYS A 57 14.94 -8.79 0.98
CA LYS A 57 16.01 -9.80 0.96
C LYS A 57 15.92 -10.77 2.15
N SER A 58 15.48 -10.27 3.31
CA SER A 58 15.19 -11.08 4.49
C SER A 58 13.68 -11.23 4.62
N THR A 59 13.19 -12.46 4.45
CA THR A 59 11.75 -12.78 4.48
C THR A 59 11.09 -12.50 5.84
N PHE A 60 11.88 -12.30 6.89
CA PHE A 60 11.39 -11.88 8.20
C PHE A 60 10.64 -10.55 8.15
N TYR A 61 10.98 -9.68 7.20
CA TYR A 61 10.33 -8.38 7.03
C TYR A 61 9.25 -8.37 5.95
N ASP A 62 9.02 -9.50 5.27
CA ASP A 62 7.96 -9.61 4.26
C ASP A 62 6.61 -9.38 4.93
N PHE A 63 5.74 -8.66 4.25
CA PHE A 63 4.38 -8.43 4.71
C PHE A 63 3.43 -8.29 3.53
N SER A 64 2.15 -8.46 3.82
CA SER A 64 1.07 -8.13 2.90
C SER A 64 0.16 -7.05 3.47
N GLU A 65 -0.41 -6.24 2.58
CA GLU A 65 -1.34 -5.18 2.96
C GLU A 65 -2.55 -5.20 2.02
N PRO A 66 -3.73 -5.64 2.51
CA PRO A 66 -4.94 -5.66 1.70
C PRO A 66 -5.47 -4.24 1.49
N LEU A 67 -5.73 -3.88 0.23
CA LEU A 67 -6.31 -2.59 -0.12
C LEU A 67 -7.82 -2.65 -0.01
N LEU A 68 -8.31 -2.43 1.21
CA LEU A 68 -9.73 -2.47 1.54
C LEU A 68 -10.38 -1.09 1.32
N PRO A 69 -11.39 -0.97 0.44
CA PRO A 69 -12.07 0.30 0.24
C PRO A 69 -12.66 0.86 1.52
N ALA A 70 -13.11 0.01 2.46
CA ALA A 70 -13.65 0.44 3.74
C ALA A 70 -12.61 1.13 4.64
N GLU A 71 -11.36 0.68 4.62
CA GLU A 71 -10.26 1.27 5.42
C GLU A 71 -9.74 2.57 4.80
N LEU A 72 -9.90 2.73 3.48
CA LEU A 72 -9.43 3.89 2.71
C LEU A 72 -10.56 4.87 2.31
N ARG A 73 -11.77 4.70 2.88
CA ARG A 73 -12.97 5.48 2.50
C ARG A 73 -12.86 6.97 2.78
N ASN A 74 -12.19 7.35 3.86
CA ASN A 74 -12.09 8.72 4.36
C ASN A 74 -10.79 9.43 3.92
N SER A 75 -10.01 8.78 3.08
CA SER A 75 -8.65 9.20 2.74
C SER A 75 -8.63 9.85 1.35
N GLU A 76 -7.68 10.76 1.09
CA GLU A 76 -7.56 11.42 -0.22
C GLU A 76 -7.46 10.35 -1.32
N ARG A 77 -8.29 10.41 -2.35
CA ARG A 77 -8.34 9.38 -3.41
C ARG A 77 -7.47 9.69 -4.63
N GLY A 78 -6.77 10.82 -4.65
CA GLY A 78 -5.97 11.22 -5.82
C GLY A 78 -4.91 10.18 -6.21
N TRP A 79 -4.43 9.36 -5.27
CA TRP A 79 -3.56 8.21 -5.56
C TRP A 79 -4.20 7.17 -6.50
N LEU A 80 -5.52 6.93 -6.41
CA LEU A 80 -6.22 6.03 -7.32
C LEU A 80 -6.27 6.60 -8.73
N ASP A 81 -6.31 7.92 -8.88
CA ASP A 81 -6.43 8.58 -10.17
C ASP A 81 -5.09 8.62 -10.94
N GLN A 82 -3.97 8.32 -10.27
CA GLN A 82 -2.65 8.25 -10.89
C GLN A 82 -2.55 7.10 -11.89
N GLN A 83 -1.88 7.32 -13.01
CA GLN A 83 -1.62 6.32 -14.05
C GLN A 83 -0.13 6.26 -14.41
N PRO A 84 0.61 5.24 -13.93
CA PRO A 84 0.21 4.15 -13.02
C PRO A 84 -0.02 4.60 -11.56
N ILE A 85 -0.69 3.76 -10.76
CA ILE A 85 -0.78 3.99 -9.31
C ILE A 85 0.63 3.96 -8.71
N GLN A 86 0.96 5.01 -7.96
CA GLN A 86 2.23 5.14 -7.26
C GLN A 86 2.09 4.74 -5.79
N LEU A 87 2.99 3.87 -5.34
CA LEU A 87 3.15 3.48 -3.94
C LEU A 87 4.48 4.06 -3.43
N ARG A 88 4.50 4.50 -2.18
CA ARG A 88 5.75 4.85 -1.49
C ARG A 88 5.86 4.05 -0.22
N LEU A 89 6.95 3.30 -0.08
CA LEU A 89 7.30 2.64 1.16
C LEU A 89 8.24 3.55 1.94
N LEU A 90 7.87 3.94 3.15
CA LEU A 90 8.57 4.93 3.95
C LEU A 90 8.98 4.30 5.28
N LEU A 91 10.22 4.52 5.70
CA LEU A 91 10.68 4.20 7.05
C LEU A 91 10.69 5.50 7.86
N ALA A 92 9.80 5.61 8.84
CA ALA A 92 9.64 6.82 9.64
C ALA A 92 9.13 6.49 11.05
N ASP A 93 9.46 7.36 12.01
CA ASP A 93 8.75 7.40 13.29
C ASP A 93 7.44 8.18 13.17
N ASN A 94 6.54 8.03 14.14
CA ASN A 94 5.15 8.50 14.11
C ASN A 94 4.95 10.02 13.80
N VAL A 95 6.02 10.80 13.66
CA VAL A 95 6.05 12.21 13.28
C VAL A 95 6.87 12.35 12.00
N ILE A 96 6.22 12.71 10.89
CA ILE A 96 6.85 12.91 9.57
C ILE A 96 7.64 14.22 9.60
N THR A 97 8.81 14.25 10.24
CA THR A 97 9.67 15.46 10.24
C THR A 97 11.15 15.20 10.09
N ASP A 98 11.68 14.01 10.40
CA ASP A 98 13.13 13.76 10.30
C ASP A 98 13.46 12.48 9.53
N ARG A 99 14.24 12.69 8.45
CA ARG A 99 14.89 11.68 7.59
C ARG A 99 14.06 10.43 7.31
N VAL A 100 13.15 10.58 6.36
CA VAL A 100 12.43 9.45 5.77
C VAL A 100 13.34 8.78 4.75
N THR A 101 13.73 7.52 4.99
CA THR A 101 14.20 6.68 3.88
C THR A 101 12.95 6.22 3.16
N GLU A 102 12.87 6.46 1.86
CA GLU A 102 11.71 6.07 1.06
C GLU A 102 12.11 5.26 -0.17
N ARG A 103 11.15 4.47 -0.66
CA ARG A 103 11.25 3.75 -1.93
C ARG A 103 9.92 3.80 -2.65
N ALA A 104 9.94 4.29 -3.88
CA ALA A 104 8.76 4.37 -4.72
C ALA A 104 8.60 3.11 -5.56
N PHE A 105 7.35 2.70 -5.77
CA PHE A 105 6.96 1.63 -6.67
C PHE A 105 5.83 2.13 -7.57
N LEU A 106 5.88 1.73 -8.84
CA LEU A 106 4.80 1.96 -9.79
C LEU A 106 4.14 0.63 -10.08
N LEU A 107 2.83 0.55 -9.84
CA LEU A 107 2.07 -0.64 -10.18
C LEU A 107 1.96 -0.77 -11.69
N ALA A 108 1.83 -2.00 -12.19
CA ALA A 108 1.57 -2.19 -13.60
C ALA A 108 0.22 -1.56 -13.97
N LYS A 109 0.08 -1.12 -15.23
CA LYS A 109 -1.13 -0.43 -15.70
C LYS A 109 -2.38 -1.30 -15.50
N ASN A 110 -2.29 -2.58 -15.85
CA ASN A 110 -3.37 -3.55 -15.68
C ASN A 110 -3.77 -3.72 -14.21
N GLU A 111 -2.80 -3.86 -13.29
CA GLU A 111 -3.06 -3.96 -11.85
C GLU A 111 -3.76 -2.68 -11.34
N SER A 112 -3.27 -1.52 -11.77
CA SER A 112 -3.85 -0.22 -11.42
C SER A 112 -5.31 -0.11 -11.89
N ASP A 113 -5.60 -0.51 -13.13
CA ASP A 113 -6.93 -0.48 -13.70
C ASP A 113 -7.90 -1.42 -12.96
N GLU A 114 -7.45 -2.60 -12.56
CA GLU A 114 -8.25 -3.55 -11.79
C GLU A 114 -8.53 -3.08 -10.36
N ILE A 115 -7.55 -2.50 -9.69
CA ILE A 115 -7.73 -1.89 -8.36
C ILE A 115 -8.80 -0.81 -8.43
N ARG A 116 -8.73 0.10 -9.41
CA ARG A 116 -9.74 1.17 -9.57
C ARG A 116 -11.15 0.61 -9.71
N LYS A 117 -11.35 -0.42 -10.54
CA LYS A 117 -12.67 -1.07 -10.71
C LYS A 117 -13.24 -1.58 -9.39
N VAL A 118 -12.42 -2.21 -8.54
CA VAL A 118 -12.88 -2.70 -7.22
C VAL A 118 -13.32 -1.54 -6.34
N PHE A 119 -12.54 -0.46 -6.31
CA PHE A 119 -12.86 0.71 -5.51
C PHE A 119 -14.11 1.45 -6.03
N GLU A 120 -14.36 1.48 -7.34
CA GLU A 120 -15.58 2.02 -7.94
C GLU A 120 -16.82 1.16 -7.63
N LEU A 121 -16.73 -0.16 -7.80
CA LEU A 121 -17.83 -1.09 -7.50
C LEU A 121 -18.23 -1.06 -6.01
N SER A 122 -17.26 -0.86 -5.13
CA SER A 122 -17.52 -0.72 -3.69
C SER A 122 -18.32 0.55 -3.35
N LYS A 123 -18.17 1.63 -4.14
CA LYS A 123 -18.92 2.88 -3.98
C LYS A 123 -20.39 2.69 -4.37
N ALA A 124 -20.65 1.97 -5.46
CA ALA A 124 -22.00 1.71 -5.96
C ALA A 124 -22.87 0.92 -4.96
N LYS A 125 -22.28 0.02 -4.17
CA LYS A 125 -22.99 -0.77 -3.15
C LYS A 125 -23.38 0.02 -1.89
N THR A 126 -22.81 1.20 -1.68
CA THR A 126 -23.05 2.03 -0.47
C THR A 126 -24.01 3.19 -0.68
N MET A 127 -24.58 3.36 -1.88
CA MET A 127 -25.69 4.29 -2.04
C MET A 127 -26.96 3.66 -1.44
N PRO A 128 -27.60 4.25 -0.42
CA PRO A 128 -28.93 3.82 -0.05
C PRO A 128 -29.83 4.15 -1.24
N SER A 129 -30.62 3.17 -1.67
CA SER A 129 -31.81 3.42 -2.47
C SER A 129 -32.75 4.27 -1.64
N GLY A 130 -32.53 5.59 -1.63
CA GLY A 130 -33.43 6.57 -1.05
C GLY A 130 -34.61 6.72 -1.98
N MET A 131 -35.68 5.99 -1.67
CA MET A 131 -37.05 6.39 -1.98
C MET A 131 -37.46 7.55 -1.07
#